data_AF-A0A1R1JRL5-F1
#
_entry.id   AF-A0A1R1JRL5-F1
#
_cell.length_a   1.000
_cell.length_b   1.000
_cell.length_c   1.000
_cell.angle_alpha   90.00
_cell.angle_beta   90.00
_cell.angle_gamma   90.00
#
_symmetry.space_group_name_H-M   'P 1'
#
loop_
_entity.id
_entity.type
_entity.pdbx_description
1 polymer ?
#
loop_
_entity_poly.entity_id
_entity_poly.type
_entity_poly.pdbx_seq_one_letter_code
_entity_poly.pdbx_strand_id
1 'polypeptide(L)'
;MPDAPVLLKSLRSHFLGGRETVASGLPVLRRQVVGNGAARAIDMNGSYCAGQLYVQEYRLAEPRHPHPVLLWHGGGMSGAQWESTPDGRQGWLWRLLQSGYDVFVADAPERGRASWAMYPQVYDAAPIFRSKEEAWHLFRIGPADGYAPPGQPRRAHPGQQFPADAFDTFAKQFVPRWLAHDAMALDAYRELLDLAGPCIVIGHSQGGGYATQLARECPGPIRAVVAVEPTGTPERVDGPLPPQLLVWGDHFDQHDTWQRYRAQTDAYWNALRRAGRRADVLDLPAAGIAGNSHFCMLDRNSDRIAELIVDWLNGLD
;
A
#
# COMPACT_ATOMS: atom_id res chain seq x y z
N MET A 1 19.65 3.32 11.31
CA MET A 1 19.06 2.89 12.61
C MET A 1 19.89 1.76 13.19
N PRO A 2 20.19 1.74 14.51
CA PRO A 2 20.89 0.62 15.13
C PRO A 2 20.07 -0.67 15.03
N ASP A 3 20.73 -1.81 14.83
CA ASP A 3 20.10 -3.13 14.72
C ASP A 3 19.69 -3.67 16.10
N ALA A 4 18.74 -2.98 16.73
CA ALA A 4 18.21 -3.34 18.04
C ALA A 4 17.11 -4.41 17.91
N PRO A 5 17.00 -5.34 18.87
CA PRO A 5 15.91 -6.29 18.90
C PRO A 5 14.56 -5.58 19.10
N VAL A 6 13.52 -6.11 18.47
CA VAL A 6 12.14 -5.68 18.67
C VAL A 6 11.44 -6.64 19.62
N LEU A 7 10.94 -6.13 20.74
CA LEU A 7 10.15 -6.91 21.71
C LEU A 7 8.66 -6.62 21.51
N LEU A 8 7.91 -7.65 21.11
CA LEU A 8 6.46 -7.56 20.90
C LEU A 8 5.71 -8.10 22.13
N LYS A 9 4.69 -7.37 22.59
CA LYS A 9 3.72 -7.88 23.58
C LYS A 9 2.60 -8.69 22.94
N SER A 10 2.24 -8.37 21.69
CA SER A 10 1.19 -9.10 21.00
C SER A 10 1.28 -9.00 19.48
N LEU A 11 0.83 -10.06 18.84
CA LEU A 11 0.49 -10.15 17.42
C LEU A 11 -0.98 -10.52 17.34
N ARG A 12 -1.80 -9.70 16.67
CA ARG A 12 -3.23 -9.97 16.49
C ARG A 12 -3.62 -9.69 15.05
N SER A 13 -4.64 -10.38 14.56
CA SER A 13 -5.17 -10.16 13.22
C SER A 13 -6.67 -10.03 13.24
N HIS A 14 -7.20 -9.18 12.38
CA HIS A 14 -8.63 -8.90 12.27
C HIS A 14 -9.09 -8.94 10.82
N PHE A 15 -10.34 -9.36 10.62
CA PHE A 15 -11.11 -9.08 9.42
C PHE A 15 -12.16 -8.03 9.80
N LEU A 16 -12.18 -6.91 9.08
CA LEU A 16 -13.00 -5.73 9.38
C LEU A 16 -13.93 -5.40 8.23
N GLY A 17 -15.16 -4.99 8.55
CA GLY A 17 -16.19 -4.71 7.55
C GLY A 17 -16.58 -5.94 6.73
N GLY A 18 -16.94 -5.70 5.47
CA GLY A 18 -17.51 -6.70 4.57
C GLY A 18 -18.99 -6.94 4.82
N ARG A 19 -19.62 -7.66 3.89
CA ARG A 19 -21.05 -7.99 3.91
C ARG A 19 -21.30 -9.41 3.47
N GLU A 20 -22.39 -9.98 3.95
CA GLU A 20 -22.93 -11.20 3.37
C GLU A 20 -23.43 -10.92 1.94
N THR A 21 -23.16 -11.83 1.03
CA THR A 21 -23.59 -11.83 -0.36
C THR A 21 -23.93 -13.25 -0.79
N VAL A 22 -24.78 -13.42 -1.80
CA VAL A 22 -25.25 -14.73 -2.23
C VAL A 22 -24.93 -14.94 -3.71
N ALA A 23 -24.23 -16.01 -4.02
CA ALA A 23 -24.07 -16.48 -5.40
C ALA A 23 -25.14 -17.54 -5.71
N SER A 24 -25.74 -17.45 -6.90
CA SER A 24 -26.73 -18.42 -7.38
C SER A 24 -26.59 -18.69 -8.89
N GLY A 25 -27.23 -19.74 -9.40
CA GLY A 25 -27.19 -20.13 -10.81
C GLY A 25 -25.90 -20.80 -11.27
N LEU A 26 -25.03 -21.22 -10.35
CA LEU A 26 -23.77 -21.90 -10.67
C LEU A 26 -23.98 -23.42 -10.82
N PRO A 27 -23.30 -24.08 -11.78
CA PRO A 27 -23.38 -25.53 -11.90
C PRO A 27 -22.66 -26.24 -10.75
N VAL A 28 -23.24 -27.34 -10.26
CA VAL A 28 -22.56 -28.23 -9.31
C VAL A 28 -21.48 -29.01 -10.05
N LEU A 29 -20.22 -28.81 -9.68
CA LEU A 29 -19.09 -29.48 -10.31
C LEU A 29 -18.80 -30.81 -9.62
N ARG A 30 -18.34 -31.83 -10.37
CA ARG A 30 -17.81 -33.07 -9.80
C ARG A 30 -16.31 -33.14 -10.06
N ARG A 31 -15.49 -32.97 -9.02
CA ARG A 31 -14.03 -32.87 -9.14
C ARG A 31 -13.31 -33.54 -7.98
N GLN A 32 -12.09 -34.00 -8.24
CA GLN A 32 -11.12 -34.30 -7.19
C GLN A 32 -10.56 -32.96 -6.70
N VAL A 33 -10.84 -32.62 -5.44
CA VAL A 33 -10.33 -31.37 -4.83
C VAL A 33 -8.87 -31.53 -4.42
N VAL A 34 -8.50 -32.73 -3.98
CA VAL A 34 -7.12 -33.13 -3.69
C VAL A 34 -6.79 -34.28 -4.62
N GLY A 35 -5.60 -34.27 -5.26
CA GLY A 35 -5.28 -35.15 -6.38
C GLY A 35 -5.35 -36.65 -6.10
N ASN A 36 -5.19 -37.06 -4.84
CA ASN A 36 -5.34 -38.45 -4.38
C ASN A 36 -6.69 -38.75 -3.70
N GLY A 37 -7.64 -37.81 -3.75
CA GLY A 37 -8.96 -37.95 -3.18
C GLY A 37 -9.99 -38.49 -4.17
N ALA A 38 -11.09 -39.02 -3.65
CA ALA A 38 -12.27 -39.30 -4.47
C ALA A 38 -12.90 -37.99 -4.97
N ALA A 39 -13.52 -38.05 -6.15
CA ALA A 39 -14.26 -36.90 -6.67
C ALA A 39 -15.50 -36.64 -5.81
N ARG A 40 -15.75 -35.38 -5.44
CA ARG A 40 -16.95 -34.94 -4.72
C ARG A 40 -17.71 -33.88 -5.51
N ALA A 41 -18.98 -33.68 -5.14
CA ALA A 41 -19.75 -32.55 -5.59
C ALA A 41 -19.20 -31.25 -4.96
N ILE A 42 -19.10 -30.20 -5.76
CA ILE A 42 -18.73 -28.85 -5.34
C ILE A 42 -19.87 -27.95 -5.79
N ASP A 43 -20.68 -27.54 -4.82
CA ASP A 43 -21.71 -26.53 -5.01
C ASP A 43 -21.17 -25.18 -4.57
N MET A 44 -21.20 -24.20 -5.47
CA MET A 44 -20.75 -22.82 -5.22
C MET A 44 -21.95 -21.85 -5.12
N ASN A 45 -23.17 -22.35 -5.09
CA ASN A 45 -24.33 -21.54 -4.74
C ASN A 45 -24.41 -21.40 -3.21
N GLY A 46 -24.73 -20.21 -2.73
CA GLY A 46 -24.88 -19.94 -1.29
C GLY A 46 -24.30 -18.60 -0.85
N SER A 47 -24.23 -18.42 0.47
CA SER A 47 -23.77 -17.19 1.11
C SER A 47 -22.23 -17.13 1.22
N TYR A 48 -21.68 -15.93 1.03
CA TYR A 48 -20.27 -15.58 1.12
C TYR A 48 -20.12 -14.28 1.91
N CYS A 49 -18.94 -14.05 2.50
CA CYS A 49 -18.56 -12.72 2.99
C CYS A 49 -17.63 -12.06 1.97
N ALA A 50 -17.91 -10.81 1.61
CA ALA A 50 -17.10 -10.05 0.65
C ALA A 50 -16.97 -8.57 1.05
N GLY A 51 -15.83 -7.96 0.68
CA GLY A 51 -15.57 -6.54 0.90
C GLY A 51 -14.92 -6.19 2.25
N GLN A 52 -14.52 -7.20 3.02
CA GLN A 52 -13.79 -7.04 4.27
C GLN A 52 -12.32 -6.65 4.02
N LEU A 53 -11.73 -5.89 4.93
CA LEU A 53 -10.29 -5.62 5.03
C LEU A 53 -9.65 -6.61 6.01
N TYR A 54 -8.38 -6.94 5.81
CA TYR A 54 -7.58 -7.70 6.76
C TYR A 54 -6.50 -6.79 7.34
N VAL A 55 -6.23 -6.90 8.64
CA VAL A 55 -5.11 -6.21 9.28
C VAL A 55 -4.35 -7.13 10.23
N GLN A 56 -3.03 -7.03 10.22
CA GLN A 56 -2.14 -7.62 11.21
C GLN A 56 -1.56 -6.50 12.09
N GLU A 57 -1.85 -6.56 13.39
CA GLU A 57 -1.26 -5.72 14.43
C GLU A 57 0.06 -6.30 14.93
N TYR A 58 1.08 -5.45 15.04
CA TYR A 58 2.35 -5.67 15.71
C TYR A 58 2.48 -4.67 16.85
N ARG A 59 2.34 -5.16 18.09
CA ARG A 59 2.34 -4.30 19.28
C ARG A 59 3.61 -4.50 20.07
N LEU A 60 4.35 -3.41 20.30
CA LEU A 60 5.57 -3.39 21.09
C LEU A 60 5.26 -3.58 22.58
N ALA A 61 6.17 -4.24 23.28
CA ALA A 61 6.14 -4.31 24.74
C ALA A 61 6.23 -2.91 25.37
N GLU A 62 7.14 -2.10 24.83
CA GLU A 62 7.42 -0.74 25.28
C GLU A 62 7.42 0.22 24.07
N PRO A 63 6.23 0.62 23.56
CA PRO A 63 6.15 1.58 22.47
C PRO A 63 6.68 2.95 22.92
N ARG A 64 7.42 3.63 22.05
CA ARG A 64 7.96 4.98 22.30
C ARG A 64 7.00 6.07 21.84
N HIS A 65 6.05 5.74 20.98
CA HIS A 65 5.07 6.67 20.45
C HIS A 65 3.64 6.24 20.84
N PRO A 66 2.73 7.20 21.10
CA PRO A 66 1.38 6.91 21.59
C PRO A 66 0.42 6.41 20.49
N HIS A 67 0.77 6.61 19.22
CA HIS A 67 -0.12 6.35 18.09
C HIS A 67 0.48 5.25 17.19
N PRO A 68 -0.28 4.19 16.85
CA PRO A 68 0.18 3.18 15.91
C PRO A 68 0.29 3.77 14.50
N VAL A 69 1.17 3.18 13.71
CA VAL A 69 1.33 3.46 12.28
C VAL A 69 0.58 2.40 11.47
N LEU A 70 -0.37 2.84 10.64
CA LEU A 70 -1.15 2.01 9.74
C LEU A 70 -0.53 2.10 8.34
N LEU A 71 -0.14 0.94 7.79
CA LEU A 71 0.49 0.81 6.49
C LEU A 71 -0.52 0.36 5.43
N TRP A 72 -0.83 1.25 4.48
CA TRP A 72 -1.84 1.02 3.45
C TRP A 72 -1.19 0.87 2.08
N HIS A 73 -1.30 -0.33 1.50
CA HIS A 73 -0.59 -0.66 0.28
C HIS A 73 -1.15 0.00 -0.99
N GLY A 74 -0.38 -0.07 -2.08
CA GLY A 74 -0.79 0.41 -3.40
C GLY A 74 -1.70 -0.56 -4.17
N GLY A 75 -2.19 -0.11 -5.32
CA GLY A 75 -3.05 -0.94 -6.18
C GLY A 75 -2.31 -2.13 -6.79
N GLY A 76 -2.91 -3.32 -6.74
CA GLY A 76 -2.35 -4.58 -7.24
C GLY A 76 -1.23 -5.18 -6.38
N MET A 77 -1.10 -4.69 -5.15
CA MET A 77 -0.19 -5.19 -4.11
C MET A 77 -0.99 -5.60 -2.88
N SER A 78 -0.34 -6.17 -1.86
CA SER A 78 -0.88 -6.40 -0.52
C SER A 78 0.04 -5.80 0.54
N GLY A 79 -0.27 -5.98 1.82
CA GLY A 79 0.55 -5.61 2.97
C GLY A 79 1.97 -6.18 2.94
N ALA A 80 2.20 -7.26 2.18
CA ALA A 80 3.52 -7.85 1.96
C ALA A 80 4.56 -6.84 1.44
N GLN A 81 4.13 -5.77 0.74
CA GLN A 81 5.05 -4.73 0.25
C GLN A 81 5.77 -3.97 1.38
N TRP A 82 5.28 -4.07 2.61
CA TRP A 82 5.86 -3.41 3.78
C TRP A 82 6.75 -4.32 4.62
N GLU A 83 6.72 -5.63 4.35
CA GLU A 83 7.35 -6.67 5.18
C GLU A 83 8.85 -6.81 4.89
N SER A 84 9.27 -7.80 4.11
CA SER A 84 10.66 -7.96 3.65
C SER A 84 10.77 -7.45 2.21
N THR A 85 11.90 -6.84 1.88
CA THR A 85 12.15 -6.42 0.50
C THR A 85 12.35 -7.63 -0.42
N PRO A 86 12.12 -7.50 -1.73
CA PRO A 86 12.31 -8.60 -2.68
C PRO A 86 13.71 -9.23 -2.69
N ASP A 87 14.73 -8.45 -2.30
CA ASP A 87 16.12 -8.88 -2.16
C ASP A 87 16.48 -9.37 -0.74
N GLY A 88 15.50 -9.50 0.16
CA GLY A 88 15.64 -10.14 1.47
C GLY A 88 16.06 -9.22 2.62
N ARG A 89 16.12 -7.90 2.41
CA ARG A 89 16.35 -6.93 3.50
C ARG A 89 15.06 -6.74 4.32
N GLN A 90 15.22 -6.18 5.51
CA GLN A 90 14.10 -5.72 6.31
C GLN A 90 13.39 -4.56 5.62
N GLY A 91 12.06 -4.59 5.56
CA GLY A 91 11.24 -3.49 5.05
C GLY A 91 10.74 -2.55 6.15
N TRP A 92 9.86 -1.63 5.76
CA TRP A 92 9.43 -0.53 6.63
C TRP A 92 8.62 -0.97 7.84
N LEU A 93 7.89 -2.08 7.80
CA LEU A 93 7.26 -2.67 8.99
C LEU A 93 8.29 -2.81 10.12
N TRP A 94 9.42 -3.45 9.82
CA TRP A 94 10.47 -3.69 10.80
C TRP A 94 11.13 -2.39 11.26
N ARG A 95 11.40 -1.47 10.33
CA ARG A 95 12.04 -0.18 10.64
C ARG A 95 11.17 0.71 11.53
N LEU A 96 9.86 0.69 11.35
CA LEU A 96 8.92 1.42 12.21
C LEU A 96 8.81 0.80 13.61
N LEU A 97 8.83 -0.52 13.71
CA LEU A 97 8.91 -1.22 15.00
C LEU A 97 10.20 -0.87 15.75
N GLN A 98 11.35 -0.88 15.07
CA GLN A 98 12.64 -0.43 15.64
C GLN A 98 12.58 1.05 16.06
N SER A 99 11.81 1.86 15.33
CA SER A 99 11.56 3.27 15.65
C SER A 99 10.59 3.48 16.81
N GLY A 100 10.02 2.40 17.38
CA GLY A 100 9.20 2.48 18.60
C GLY A 100 7.72 2.68 18.35
N TYR A 101 7.24 2.50 17.12
CA TYR A 101 5.81 2.52 16.79
C TYR A 101 5.21 1.13 16.90
N ASP A 102 3.99 1.04 17.43
CA ASP A 102 3.10 -0.08 17.07
C ASP A 102 2.78 0.01 15.58
N VAL A 103 2.71 -1.12 14.86
CA VAL A 103 2.51 -1.12 13.40
C VAL A 103 1.37 -2.03 12.99
N PHE A 104 0.53 -1.54 12.10
CA PHE A 104 -0.64 -2.23 11.56
C PHE A 104 -0.46 -2.38 10.06
N VAL A 105 -0.41 -3.61 9.56
CA VAL A 105 -0.26 -3.88 8.13
C VAL A 105 -1.59 -4.34 7.58
N ALA A 106 -2.19 -3.52 6.71
CA ALA A 106 -3.49 -3.79 6.14
C ALA A 106 -3.39 -4.39 4.74
N ASP A 107 -4.22 -5.39 4.46
CA ASP A 107 -4.62 -5.77 3.11
C ASP A 107 -5.99 -5.16 2.86
N ALA A 108 -6.07 -4.23 1.90
CA ALA A 108 -7.34 -3.67 1.43
C ALA A 108 -8.33 -4.78 1.06
N PRO A 109 -9.65 -4.52 1.00
CA PRO A 109 -10.59 -5.45 0.42
C PRO A 109 -10.09 -6.01 -0.91
N GLU A 110 -10.53 -7.21 -1.27
CA GLU A 110 -10.18 -7.96 -2.48
C GLU A 110 -8.68 -8.24 -2.70
N ARG A 111 -7.87 -8.16 -1.65
CA ARG A 111 -6.41 -8.18 -1.76
C ARG A 111 -5.76 -9.04 -0.69
N GLY A 112 -4.71 -9.76 -1.05
CA GLY A 112 -3.95 -10.59 -0.10
C GLY A 112 -4.85 -11.52 0.73
N ARG A 113 -4.81 -11.39 2.05
CA ARG A 113 -5.63 -12.16 3.00
C ARG A 113 -7.08 -11.68 3.06
N ALA A 114 -7.36 -10.44 2.66
CA ALA A 114 -8.70 -9.90 2.45
C ALA A 114 -9.25 -10.32 1.07
N SER A 115 -9.32 -11.63 0.84
CA SER A 115 -9.56 -12.25 -0.47
C SER A 115 -10.77 -11.67 -1.24
N TRP A 116 -10.69 -11.73 -2.57
CA TRP A 116 -11.76 -11.35 -3.48
C TRP A 116 -12.92 -12.35 -3.50
N ALA A 117 -14.06 -11.91 -4.03
CA ALA A 117 -15.22 -12.73 -4.30
C ALA A 117 -15.36 -13.06 -5.80
N MET A 118 -16.30 -13.96 -6.11
CA MET A 118 -16.53 -14.42 -7.48
C MET A 118 -17.02 -13.30 -8.40
N TYR A 119 -16.52 -13.30 -9.62
CA TYR A 119 -16.98 -12.46 -10.72
C TYR A 119 -17.56 -13.36 -11.84
N PRO A 120 -18.73 -13.05 -12.41
CA PRO A 120 -19.60 -11.89 -12.12
C PRO A 120 -20.65 -12.15 -11.01
N GLN A 121 -20.59 -13.27 -10.30
CA GLN A 121 -21.68 -13.67 -9.39
C GLN A 121 -21.82 -12.80 -8.14
N VAL A 122 -20.72 -12.19 -7.67
CA VAL A 122 -20.70 -11.34 -6.47
C VAL A 122 -20.20 -9.93 -6.80
N TYR A 123 -19.13 -9.83 -7.59
CA TYR A 123 -18.63 -8.55 -8.07
C TYR A 123 -19.13 -8.25 -9.48
N ASP A 124 -19.48 -6.99 -9.73
CA ASP A 124 -20.05 -6.55 -11.00
C ASP A 124 -18.98 -6.19 -12.06
N ALA A 125 -17.72 -6.05 -11.64
CA ALA A 125 -16.59 -5.72 -12.51
C ALA A 125 -15.51 -6.80 -12.46
N ALA A 126 -14.85 -7.03 -13.60
CA ALA A 126 -13.72 -7.94 -13.68
C ALA A 126 -12.46 -7.31 -13.03
N PRO A 127 -11.58 -8.11 -12.42
CA PRO A 127 -10.28 -7.62 -12.00
C PRO A 127 -9.39 -7.29 -13.21
N ILE A 128 -8.43 -6.40 -12.98
CA ILE A 128 -7.26 -6.23 -13.84
C ILE A 128 -6.05 -6.94 -13.23
N PHE A 129 -5.18 -7.44 -14.10
CA PHE A 129 -3.93 -8.10 -13.75
C PHE A 129 -2.77 -7.29 -14.29
N ARG A 130 -1.70 -7.19 -13.51
CA ARG A 130 -0.50 -6.44 -13.90
C ARG A 130 0.54 -7.38 -14.48
N SER A 131 1.02 -7.08 -15.69
CA SER A 131 2.13 -7.80 -16.30
C SER A 131 3.47 -7.31 -15.76
N LYS A 132 4.53 -8.10 -15.97
CA LYS A 132 5.90 -7.72 -15.57
C LYS A 132 6.44 -6.59 -16.44
N GLU A 133 6.07 -6.60 -17.71
CA GLU A 133 6.38 -5.59 -18.72
C GLU A 133 5.82 -4.23 -18.30
N GLU A 134 4.53 -4.20 -17.96
CA GLU A 134 3.86 -2.98 -17.49
C GLU A 134 4.47 -2.52 -16.16
N ALA A 135 4.64 -3.43 -15.19
CA ALA A 135 5.20 -3.10 -13.88
C ALA A 135 6.62 -2.48 -13.98
N TRP A 136 7.47 -3.02 -14.86
CA TRP A 136 8.83 -2.51 -15.04
C TRP A 136 8.86 -1.03 -15.41
N HIS A 137 8.00 -0.65 -16.37
CA HIS A 137 7.89 0.73 -16.83
C HIS A 137 7.10 1.61 -15.87
N LEU A 138 5.91 1.13 -15.46
CA LEU A 138 4.99 1.87 -14.60
C LEU A 138 5.61 2.18 -13.24
N PHE A 139 6.43 1.30 -12.68
CA PHE A 139 7.08 1.55 -11.39
C PHE A 139 8.39 2.31 -11.51
N ARG A 140 8.67 2.83 -12.72
CA ARG A 140 9.84 3.63 -13.05
C ARG A 140 11.14 2.93 -12.64
N ILE A 141 11.18 1.61 -12.87
CA ILE A 141 12.39 0.80 -12.67
C ILE A 141 13.31 0.99 -13.88
N GLY A 142 12.74 0.95 -15.09
CA GLY A 142 13.43 1.22 -16.34
C GLY A 142 12.47 1.61 -17.48
N PRO A 143 12.99 1.94 -18.67
CA PRO A 143 12.15 2.19 -19.85
C PRO A 143 11.42 0.90 -20.27
N ALA A 144 10.32 1.05 -21.02
CA ALA A 144 9.48 -0.08 -21.44
C ALA A 144 10.24 -1.14 -22.25
N ASP A 145 11.12 -0.70 -23.16
CA ASP A 145 12.03 -1.55 -23.94
C ASP A 145 13.27 -2.01 -23.16
N GLY A 146 13.33 -1.68 -21.87
CA GLY A 146 14.35 -2.16 -20.93
C GLY A 146 13.94 -3.43 -20.17
N TYR A 147 12.67 -3.86 -20.26
CA TYR A 147 12.25 -5.13 -19.68
C TYR A 147 12.81 -6.31 -20.47
N ALA A 148 13.21 -7.37 -19.75
CA ALA A 148 13.55 -8.66 -20.31
C ALA A 148 13.07 -9.81 -19.40
N PRO A 149 12.77 -11.00 -19.97
CA PRO A 149 12.41 -12.20 -19.19
C PRO A 149 13.52 -12.64 -18.21
N PRO A 150 13.19 -13.50 -17.23
CA PRO A 150 14.19 -14.06 -16.31
C PRO A 150 15.36 -14.70 -17.06
N GLY A 151 16.59 -14.47 -16.57
CA GLY A 151 17.82 -14.98 -17.19
C GLY A 151 18.36 -14.14 -18.35
N GLN A 152 17.70 -13.04 -18.70
CA GLN A 152 18.18 -12.07 -19.68
C GLN A 152 18.46 -10.72 -19.01
N PRO A 153 19.42 -9.93 -19.52
CA PRO A 153 19.76 -8.64 -18.93
C PRO A 153 18.60 -7.66 -19.07
N ARG A 154 18.14 -7.11 -17.94
CA ARG A 154 17.19 -6.00 -17.90
C ARG A 154 17.94 -4.67 -17.89
N ARG A 155 17.38 -3.64 -18.51
CA ARG A 155 17.92 -2.27 -18.51
C ARG A 155 17.07 -1.38 -17.60
N ALA A 156 17.57 -1.11 -16.41
CA ALA A 156 16.98 -0.14 -15.49
C ALA A 156 17.38 1.29 -15.87
N HIS A 157 16.71 2.29 -15.27
CA HIS A 157 17.17 3.68 -15.35
C HIS A 157 18.57 3.83 -14.71
N PRO A 158 19.40 4.77 -15.20
CA PRO A 158 20.68 5.06 -14.57
C PRO A 158 20.50 5.47 -13.10
N GLY A 159 21.31 4.89 -12.20
CA GLY A 159 21.24 5.18 -10.77
C GLY A 159 20.09 4.49 -10.03
N GLN A 160 19.31 3.63 -10.69
CA GLN A 160 18.15 2.96 -10.11
C GLN A 160 18.46 2.27 -8.77
N GLN A 161 17.69 2.62 -7.74
CA GLN A 161 17.79 2.08 -6.40
C GLN A 161 17.02 0.78 -6.24
N PHE A 162 15.98 0.52 -7.04
CA PHE A 162 15.27 -0.76 -7.01
C PHE A 162 16.23 -1.92 -7.32
N PRO A 163 16.20 -3.01 -6.53
CA PRO A 163 17.04 -4.19 -6.77
C PRO A 163 16.52 -4.98 -7.99
N ALA A 164 16.92 -4.58 -9.20
CA ALA A 164 16.47 -5.16 -10.47
C ALA A 164 16.62 -6.70 -10.57
N ASP A 165 17.65 -7.28 -9.94
CA ASP A 165 17.86 -8.73 -9.91
C ASP A 165 16.77 -9.47 -9.11
N ALA A 166 16.13 -8.78 -8.17
CA ALA A 166 15.03 -9.31 -7.37
C ALA A 166 13.64 -9.04 -7.98
N PHE A 167 13.57 -8.51 -9.21
CA PHE A 167 12.31 -8.11 -9.83
C PHE A 167 11.31 -9.27 -10.00
N ASP A 168 11.78 -10.48 -10.31
CA ASP A 168 10.87 -11.63 -10.40
C ASP A 168 10.38 -12.11 -9.03
N THR A 169 11.14 -11.88 -7.95
CA THR A 169 10.66 -12.09 -6.58
C THR A 169 9.61 -11.05 -6.21
N PHE A 170 9.84 -9.79 -6.58
CA PHE A 170 8.86 -8.72 -6.41
C PHE A 170 7.55 -9.01 -7.16
N ALA A 171 7.62 -9.45 -8.42
CA ALA A 171 6.45 -9.75 -9.23
C ALA A 171 5.57 -10.88 -8.67
N LYS A 172 6.12 -11.77 -7.83
CA LYS A 172 5.34 -12.81 -7.12
C LYS A 172 4.35 -12.22 -6.10
N GLN A 173 4.54 -10.96 -5.70
CA GLN A 173 3.66 -10.25 -4.77
C GLN A 173 2.47 -9.60 -5.47
N PHE A 174 2.42 -9.61 -6.81
CA PHE A 174 1.33 -8.99 -7.56
C PHE A 174 0.05 -9.79 -7.40
N VAL A 175 -1.02 -9.07 -7.10
CA VAL A 175 -2.36 -9.60 -6.94
C VAL A 175 -3.32 -8.77 -7.81
N PRO A 176 -4.39 -9.37 -8.37
CA PRO A 176 -5.37 -8.62 -9.13
C PRO A 176 -6.01 -7.51 -8.29
N ARG A 177 -6.53 -6.49 -8.98
CA ARG A 177 -7.27 -5.38 -8.40
C ARG A 177 -8.49 -5.03 -9.23
N TRP A 178 -9.49 -4.42 -8.60
CA TRP A 178 -10.65 -3.87 -9.28
C TRP A 178 -10.58 -2.34 -9.28
N LEU A 179 -11.11 -1.73 -10.34
CA LEU A 179 -11.09 -0.27 -10.51
C LEU A 179 -12.38 0.39 -10.01
N ALA A 180 -13.42 -0.39 -9.72
CA ALA A 180 -14.74 0.12 -9.33
C ALA A 180 -15.02 0.00 -7.81
N HIS A 181 -14.04 -0.43 -7.02
CA HIS A 181 -14.23 -0.80 -5.61
C HIS A 181 -13.67 0.23 -4.62
N ASP A 182 -13.42 1.47 -5.07
CA ASP A 182 -12.83 2.52 -4.22
C ASP A 182 -13.72 2.83 -2.99
N ALA A 183 -15.04 2.93 -3.17
CA ALA A 183 -15.97 3.14 -2.05
C ALA A 183 -15.90 2.00 -1.01
N MET A 184 -15.87 0.74 -1.48
CA MET A 184 -15.74 -0.43 -0.62
C MET A 184 -14.41 -0.42 0.15
N ALA A 185 -13.31 -0.02 -0.48
CA ALA A 185 -12.02 0.12 0.18
C ALA A 185 -12.03 1.22 1.24
N LEU A 186 -12.58 2.40 0.93
CA LEU A 186 -12.70 3.51 1.88
C LEU A 186 -13.56 3.12 3.09
N ASP A 187 -14.69 2.44 2.89
CA ASP A 187 -15.54 1.94 3.97
C ASP A 187 -14.79 1.00 4.91
N ALA A 188 -14.07 0.02 4.37
CA ALA A 188 -13.30 -0.92 5.19
C ALA A 188 -12.10 -0.26 5.90
N TYR A 189 -11.48 0.77 5.30
CA TYR A 189 -10.46 1.56 5.97
C TYR A 189 -11.03 2.44 7.11
N ARG A 190 -12.27 2.91 7.02
CA ARG A 190 -12.93 3.61 8.15
C ARG A 190 -13.10 2.68 9.36
N GLU A 191 -13.51 1.44 9.13
CA GLU A 191 -13.57 0.41 10.19
C GLU A 191 -12.19 0.15 10.83
N LEU A 192 -11.13 0.19 10.03
CA LEU A 192 -9.76 0.10 10.55
C LEU A 192 -9.37 1.31 11.40
N LEU A 193 -9.76 2.52 11.00
CA LEU A 193 -9.54 3.74 11.80
C LEU A 193 -10.29 3.68 13.13
N ASP A 194 -11.51 3.15 13.13
CA ASP A 194 -12.31 2.95 14.35
C ASP A 194 -11.67 1.93 15.30
N LEU A 195 -11.13 0.82 14.77
CA LEU A 195 -10.37 -0.15 15.55
C LEU A 195 -9.09 0.47 16.14
N ALA A 196 -8.35 1.24 15.34
CA ALA A 196 -7.05 1.77 15.72
C ALA A 196 -7.15 2.95 16.71
N GLY A 197 -8.22 3.74 16.62
CA GLY A 197 -8.33 5.02 17.32
C GLY A 197 -7.32 6.05 16.79
N PRO A 198 -6.80 6.96 17.65
CA PRO A 198 -5.77 7.92 17.26
C PRO A 198 -4.54 7.27 16.62
N CYS A 199 -4.25 7.55 15.35
CA CYS A 199 -3.26 6.83 14.56
C CYS A 199 -2.53 7.70 13.52
N ILE A 200 -1.44 7.18 12.99
CA ILE A 200 -0.70 7.72 11.83
C ILE A 200 -0.97 6.81 10.64
N VAL A 201 -1.21 7.36 9.45
CA VAL A 201 -1.40 6.57 8.23
C VAL A 201 -0.24 6.81 7.26
N ILE A 202 0.45 5.75 6.88
CA ILE A 202 1.41 5.76 5.77
C ILE A 202 0.79 4.98 4.62
N GLY A 203 0.43 5.69 3.56
CA GLY A 203 -0.21 5.13 2.38
C GLY A 203 0.69 5.24 1.16
N HIS A 204 0.74 4.18 0.34
CA HIS A 204 1.48 4.18 -0.92
C HIS A 204 0.54 4.17 -2.12
N SER A 205 0.83 4.96 -3.16
CA SER A 205 0.10 4.91 -4.43
C SER A 205 -1.43 5.09 -4.20
N GLN A 206 -2.25 4.13 -4.60
CA GLN A 206 -3.68 4.11 -4.30
C GLN A 206 -3.98 4.28 -2.79
N GLY A 207 -3.24 3.59 -1.92
CA GLY A 207 -3.37 3.71 -0.46
C GLY A 207 -3.02 5.11 0.05
N GLY A 208 -2.08 5.82 -0.59
CA GLY A 208 -1.79 7.22 -0.30
C GLY A 208 -2.96 8.15 -0.68
N GLY A 209 -3.59 7.88 -1.83
CA GLY A 209 -4.83 8.56 -2.22
C GLY A 209 -5.96 8.36 -1.21
N TYR A 210 -6.19 7.12 -0.77
CA TYR A 210 -7.18 6.83 0.27
C TYR A 210 -6.85 7.48 1.62
N ALA A 211 -5.57 7.50 2.02
CA ALA A 211 -5.15 8.14 3.27
C ALA A 211 -5.48 9.64 3.28
N THR A 212 -5.20 10.34 2.18
CA THR A 212 -5.53 11.77 2.05
C THR A 212 -7.04 12.03 1.97
N GLN A 213 -7.79 11.15 1.31
CA GLN A 213 -9.25 11.20 1.27
C GLN A 213 -9.86 11.03 2.67
N LEU A 214 -9.46 9.98 3.42
CA LEU A 214 -9.99 9.72 4.75
C LEU A 214 -9.50 10.72 5.80
N ALA A 215 -8.32 11.33 5.62
CA ALA A 215 -7.91 12.46 6.45
C ALA A 215 -8.85 13.67 6.32
N ARG A 216 -9.50 13.86 5.16
CA ARG A 216 -10.55 14.87 4.95
C ARG A 216 -11.89 14.44 5.51
N GLU A 217 -12.30 13.20 5.25
CA GLU A 217 -13.65 12.71 5.59
C GLU A 217 -13.78 12.33 7.08
N CYS A 218 -12.70 11.88 7.69
CA CYS A 218 -12.65 11.37 9.06
C CYS A 218 -11.40 11.92 9.81
N PRO A 219 -11.28 13.25 10.01
CA PRO A 219 -10.06 13.85 10.58
C PRO A 219 -9.84 13.53 12.06
N GLY A 220 -10.85 13.05 12.78
CA GLY A 220 -10.80 12.78 14.22
C GLY A 220 -9.68 11.80 14.65
N PRO A 221 -9.65 10.57 14.10
CA PRO A 221 -8.64 9.57 14.46
C PRO A 221 -7.26 9.81 13.84
N ILE A 222 -7.16 10.47 12.69
CA ILE A 222 -5.88 10.57 11.97
C ILE A 222 -5.04 11.74 12.51
N ARG A 223 -3.87 11.43 13.05
CA ARG A 223 -2.91 12.38 13.62
C ARG A 223 -1.88 12.88 12.62
N ALA A 224 -1.52 12.06 11.64
CA ALA A 224 -0.65 12.44 10.54
C ALA A 224 -0.87 11.52 9.33
N VAL A 225 -0.59 12.03 8.13
CA VAL A 225 -0.55 11.26 6.89
C VAL A 225 0.84 11.34 6.26
N VAL A 226 1.39 10.20 5.86
CA VAL A 226 2.54 10.12 4.96
C VAL A 226 2.06 9.48 3.67
N ALA A 227 1.94 10.28 2.61
CA ALA A 227 1.53 9.83 1.29
C ALA A 227 2.77 9.59 0.43
N VAL A 228 3.09 8.32 0.21
CA VAL A 228 4.21 7.90 -0.65
C VAL A 228 3.71 7.71 -2.06
N GLU A 229 4.14 8.57 -2.97
CA GLU A 229 3.78 8.50 -4.39
C GLU A 229 2.27 8.34 -4.67
N PRO A 230 1.38 9.12 -4.05
CA PRO A 230 -0.06 8.87 -4.09
C PRO A 230 -0.61 9.00 -5.52
N THR A 231 -1.53 8.10 -5.89
CA THR A 231 -2.28 8.17 -7.14
C THR A 231 -3.72 8.58 -6.83
N GLY A 232 -3.93 9.89 -6.74
CA GLY A 232 -5.21 10.50 -6.39
C GLY A 232 -5.10 11.39 -5.15
N THR A 233 -5.94 12.41 -5.12
CA THR A 233 -6.06 13.35 -4.00
C THR A 233 -7.52 13.77 -3.84
N PRO A 234 -7.91 14.28 -2.66
CA PRO A 234 -9.13 15.05 -2.49
C PRO A 234 -9.36 16.10 -3.57
N GLU A 235 -10.62 16.28 -3.97
CA GLU A 235 -11.04 17.38 -4.85
C GLU A 235 -10.97 18.74 -4.17
N ARG A 236 -11.10 18.76 -2.83
CA ARG A 236 -11.21 19.97 -2.03
C ARG A 236 -10.30 19.90 -0.81
N VAL A 237 -9.90 21.08 -0.36
CA VAL A 237 -9.22 21.30 0.91
C VAL A 237 -10.21 22.02 1.83
N ASP A 238 -10.83 21.28 2.73
CA ASP A 238 -11.80 21.78 3.70
C ASP A 238 -11.68 21.04 5.04
N GLY A 239 -12.23 21.66 6.09
CA GLY A 239 -12.18 21.12 7.46
C GLY A 239 -10.78 21.14 8.10
N PRO A 240 -10.68 20.81 9.40
CA PRO A 240 -9.39 20.57 10.04
C PRO A 240 -8.74 19.33 9.42
N LEU A 241 -7.48 19.46 8.98
CA LEU A 241 -6.72 18.37 8.38
C LEU A 241 -5.45 18.14 9.22
N PRO A 242 -5.04 16.88 9.45
CA PRO A 242 -3.80 16.57 10.13
C PRO A 242 -2.58 17.02 9.30
N PRO A 243 -1.39 17.14 9.92
CA PRO A 243 -0.14 17.27 9.18
C PRO A 243 0.03 16.19 8.12
N GLN A 244 0.47 16.56 6.92
CA GLN A 244 0.69 15.64 5.82
C GLN A 244 2.11 15.76 5.24
N LEU A 245 2.76 14.63 4.99
CA LEU A 245 4.03 14.53 4.27
C LEU A 245 3.79 13.85 2.92
N LEU A 246 4.18 14.49 1.83
CA LEU A 246 4.26 13.88 0.49
C LEU A 246 5.67 13.39 0.25
N VAL A 247 5.83 12.16 -0.25
CA VAL A 247 7.13 11.60 -0.63
C VAL A 247 7.13 11.27 -2.12
N TRP A 248 8.11 11.82 -2.86
CA TRP A 248 8.35 11.53 -4.27
C TRP A 248 9.72 10.89 -4.49
N GLY A 249 9.74 9.85 -5.33
CA GLY A 249 10.96 9.25 -5.87
C GLY A 249 11.51 10.02 -7.08
N ASP A 250 12.03 9.29 -8.06
CA ASP A 250 12.75 9.85 -9.21
C ASP A 250 12.16 9.36 -10.55
N HIS A 251 12.77 9.76 -11.67
CA HIS A 251 12.56 9.28 -13.04
C HIS A 251 11.18 9.58 -13.65
N PHE A 252 10.58 10.72 -13.33
CA PHE A 252 9.28 11.15 -13.88
C PHE A 252 9.34 11.55 -15.37
N ASP A 253 10.50 12.00 -15.86
CA ASP A 253 10.64 12.65 -17.17
C ASP A 253 10.22 11.79 -18.36
N GLN A 254 10.24 10.46 -18.22
CA GLN A 254 9.93 9.52 -19.29
C GLN A 254 8.52 8.91 -19.16
N HIS A 255 7.65 9.48 -18.33
CA HIS A 255 6.37 8.86 -17.98
C HIS A 255 5.24 9.89 -17.82
N ASP A 256 4.59 10.25 -18.93
CA ASP A 256 3.51 11.25 -19.01
C ASP A 256 2.42 11.07 -17.95
N THR A 257 2.03 9.82 -17.67
CA THR A 257 1.04 9.51 -16.63
C THR A 257 1.53 9.90 -15.24
N TRP A 258 2.80 9.65 -14.91
CA TRP A 258 3.37 10.03 -13.62
C TRP A 258 3.60 11.53 -13.49
N GLN A 259 3.95 12.21 -14.59
CA GLN A 259 4.01 13.67 -14.61
C GLN A 259 2.64 14.29 -14.30
N ARG A 260 1.56 13.74 -14.88
CA ARG A 260 0.19 14.18 -14.58
C ARG A 260 -0.21 13.90 -13.13
N TYR A 261 0.04 12.71 -12.62
CA TYR A 261 -0.24 12.38 -11.21
C TYR A 261 0.53 13.30 -10.26
N ARG A 262 1.82 13.52 -10.52
CA ARG A 262 2.65 14.40 -9.71
C ARG A 262 2.14 15.84 -9.76
N ALA A 263 1.86 16.39 -10.94
CA ALA A 263 1.33 17.75 -11.09
C ALA A 263 0.00 17.95 -10.34
N GLN A 264 -0.92 16.99 -10.42
CA GLN A 264 -2.18 17.02 -9.68
C GLN A 264 -1.95 17.01 -8.17
N THR A 265 -1.12 16.10 -7.67
CA THR A 265 -0.84 15.96 -6.25
C THR A 265 -0.08 17.17 -5.69
N ASP A 266 0.90 17.70 -6.43
CA ASP A 266 1.64 18.91 -6.05
C ASP A 266 0.68 20.13 -5.98
N ALA A 267 -0.30 20.21 -6.88
CA ALA A 267 -1.33 21.25 -6.81
C ALA A 267 -2.19 21.14 -5.54
N TYR A 268 -2.54 19.92 -5.12
CA TYR A 268 -3.26 19.67 -3.86
C TYR A 268 -2.41 20.02 -2.62
N TRP A 269 -1.14 19.61 -2.56
CA TRP A 269 -0.24 19.98 -1.45
C TRP A 269 -0.02 21.49 -1.36
N ASN A 270 0.11 22.16 -2.50
CA ASN A 270 0.16 23.62 -2.53
C ASN A 270 -1.14 24.27 -2.05
N ALA A 271 -2.30 23.67 -2.34
CA ALA A 271 -3.58 24.13 -1.81
C ALA A 271 -3.68 23.94 -0.30
N LEU A 272 -3.19 22.82 0.26
CA LEU A 272 -3.09 22.60 1.71
C LEU A 272 -2.28 23.71 2.39
N ARG A 273 -1.09 24.03 1.84
CA ARG A 273 -0.24 25.11 2.36
C ARG A 273 -0.92 26.47 2.31
N ARG A 274 -1.58 26.81 1.18
CA ARG A 274 -2.34 28.06 1.05
C ARG A 274 -3.50 28.16 2.04
N ALA A 275 -4.09 27.03 2.42
CA ALA A 275 -5.12 26.94 3.46
C ALA A 275 -4.55 26.92 4.89
N GLY A 276 -3.25 27.15 5.08
CA GLY A 276 -2.60 27.17 6.39
C GLY A 276 -2.44 25.80 7.05
N ARG A 277 -2.53 24.71 6.28
CA ARG A 277 -2.29 23.35 6.79
C ARG A 277 -0.80 23.01 6.73
N ARG A 278 -0.30 22.24 7.70
CA ARG A 278 1.06 21.70 7.68
C ARG A 278 1.13 20.60 6.62
N ALA A 279 1.71 20.92 5.47
CA ALA A 279 1.82 20.03 4.32
C ALA A 279 3.24 20.09 3.78
N ASP A 280 4.07 19.12 4.16
CA ASP A 280 5.49 19.05 3.81
C ASP A 280 5.70 18.14 2.60
N VAL A 281 6.77 18.38 1.85
CA VAL A 281 7.13 17.58 0.66
C VAL A 281 8.57 17.13 0.81
N LEU A 282 8.78 15.82 0.82
CA LEU A 282 10.05 15.16 0.67
C LEU A 282 10.18 14.70 -0.78
N ASP A 283 10.68 15.59 -1.62
CA ASP A 283 11.13 15.23 -2.97
C ASP A 283 12.56 14.69 -2.86
N LEU A 284 12.70 13.37 -3.04
CA LEU A 284 13.97 12.68 -2.79
C LEU A 284 15.09 13.21 -3.68
N PRO A 285 14.93 13.37 -5.02
CA PRO A 285 15.93 14.00 -5.86
C PRO A 285 16.31 15.42 -5.42
N ALA A 286 15.32 16.27 -5.08
CA ALA A 286 15.59 17.63 -4.60
C ALA A 286 16.33 17.64 -3.24
N ALA A 287 16.18 16.59 -2.44
CA ALA A 287 16.91 16.36 -1.20
C ALA A 287 18.29 15.67 -1.40
N GLY A 288 18.73 15.47 -2.64
CA GLY A 288 20.01 14.83 -2.98
C GLY A 288 19.99 13.30 -2.89
N ILE A 289 18.81 12.69 -2.90
CA ILE A 289 18.60 11.24 -2.86
C ILE A 289 18.02 10.79 -4.20
N ALA A 290 18.90 10.38 -5.11
CA ALA A 290 18.53 10.06 -6.48
C ALA A 290 18.27 8.56 -6.73
N GLY A 291 17.53 8.29 -7.80
CA GLY A 291 17.36 6.95 -8.37
C GLY A 291 16.21 6.12 -7.77
N ASN A 292 15.37 6.72 -6.94
CA ASN A 292 14.28 6.00 -6.29
C ASN A 292 13.13 5.66 -7.27
N SER A 293 12.65 4.43 -7.20
CA SER A 293 11.51 3.93 -7.96
C SER A 293 10.18 4.36 -7.34
N HIS A 294 9.08 3.95 -7.95
CA HIS A 294 7.75 4.08 -7.35
C HIS A 294 7.63 3.33 -6.00
N PHE A 295 8.47 2.31 -5.77
CA PHE A 295 8.50 1.51 -4.55
C PHE A 295 9.72 1.87 -3.70
N CYS A 296 9.81 3.13 -3.28
CA CYS A 296 10.94 3.62 -2.49
C CYS A 296 11.13 2.87 -1.15
N MET A 297 10.08 2.20 -0.64
CA MET A 297 10.17 1.31 0.52
C MET A 297 10.87 -0.03 0.23
N LEU A 298 11.02 -0.41 -1.04
CA LEU A 298 11.69 -1.63 -1.50
C LEU A 298 13.08 -1.37 -2.11
N ASP A 299 13.38 -0.11 -2.41
CA ASP A 299 14.66 0.32 -2.96
C ASP A 299 15.84 0.04 -2.01
N ARG A 300 17.07 -0.01 -2.55
CA ARG A 300 18.29 -0.29 -1.77
C ARG A 300 18.54 0.72 -0.64
N ASN A 301 18.12 1.96 -0.83
CA ASN A 301 18.21 3.04 0.14
C ASN A 301 16.92 3.22 0.98
N SER A 302 16.01 2.24 0.99
CA SER A 302 14.71 2.33 1.67
C SER A 302 14.81 2.68 3.16
N ASP A 303 15.85 2.22 3.86
CA ASP A 303 16.09 2.53 5.27
C ASP A 303 16.32 4.02 5.50
N ARG A 304 17.06 4.68 4.61
CA ARG A 304 17.33 6.11 4.68
C ARG A 304 16.03 6.92 4.54
N ILE A 305 15.11 6.45 3.72
CA ILE A 305 13.82 7.11 3.50
C ILE A 305 12.91 6.89 4.71
N ALA A 306 12.89 5.68 5.28
CA ALA A 306 12.20 5.40 6.52
C ALA A 306 12.70 6.30 7.67
N GLU A 307 14.01 6.52 7.79
CA GLU A 307 14.59 7.46 8.77
C GLU A 307 14.06 8.89 8.59
N LEU A 308 14.05 9.41 7.36
CA LEU A 308 13.53 10.77 7.09
C LEU A 308 12.04 10.92 7.43
N ILE A 309 11.25 9.88 7.19
CA ILE A 309 9.83 9.86 7.56
C ILE A 309 9.68 9.86 9.09
N VAL A 310 10.46 9.04 9.79
CA VAL A 310 10.46 9.00 11.27
C VAL A 310 10.91 10.33 11.85
N ASP A 311 11.95 10.96 11.31
CA ASP A 311 12.41 12.28 11.73
C ASP A 311 11.33 13.34 11.55
N TRP A 312 10.60 13.30 10.42
CA TRP A 312 9.46 14.20 10.20
C TRP A 312 8.33 13.96 11.21
N LEU A 313 8.00 12.70 11.50
CA LEU A 313 6.98 12.35 12.49
C LEU A 313 7.36 12.82 13.90
N ASN A 314 8.62 12.63 14.31
CA ASN A 314 9.13 13.12 15.59
C ASN A 314 9.07 14.66 15.70
N GLY A 315 9.14 15.37 14.57
CA GLY A 315 8.95 16.83 14.53
C GLY A 315 7.48 17.28 14.56
N LEU A 316 6.52 16.36 14.74
CA LEU A 316 5.11 16.68 14.98
C LEU A 316 4.77 16.76 16.48
N ASP A 317 5.59 16.14 17.33
CA ASP A 317 5.44 16.10 18.79
C ASP A 317 5.71 17.46 19.44
#